data_AF-A0A419FCS7-F1
#
_entry.id   AF-A0A419FCS7-F1
#
_cell.length_a   1.000
_cell.length_b   1.000
_cell.length_c   1.000
_cell.angle_alpha   90.00
_cell.angle_beta   90.00
_cell.angle_gamma   90.00
#
_symmetry.space_group_name_H-M   'P 1'
#
loop_
_entity.id
_entity.type
_entity.pdbx_description
1 polymer ?
#
loop_
_entity_poly.entity_id
_entity_poly.type
_entity_poly.pdbx_seq_one_letter_code
_entity_poly.pdbx_strand_id
1 'polypeptide(L)'
;MPRYRRSALAGLFLLLAGALMLLDRRYPDFLTPGTLILALGVALSYRGLARDRSTLFPGVFLVLAGLAWMLHRVGIIEVSGWQFWPLLVVILGISFVVLSAIDPDRRGTLAAGAILIATGLTFLYFRRFWDEIVFWGLRLWPLLLVGLGLYLIIKTVRRSRPRRP
;
A
#
# COMPACT_ATOMS: atom_id res chain seq x y z
N MET A 1 19.12 15.61 -23.63
CA MET A 1 19.45 15.00 -22.32
C MET A 1 18.46 13.97 -21.72
N PRO A 2 17.44 13.38 -22.40
CA PRO A 2 16.51 12.43 -21.73
C PRO A 2 16.90 10.93 -21.76
N ARG A 3 17.89 10.50 -22.56
CA ARG A 3 18.25 9.07 -22.69
C ARG A 3 19.02 8.51 -21.49
N TYR A 4 19.83 9.33 -20.81
CA TYR A 4 20.73 8.87 -19.75
C TYR A 4 20.01 8.48 -18.43
N ARG A 5 18.83 9.06 -18.15
CA ARG A 5 18.01 8.68 -16.99
C ARG A 5 17.43 7.26 -17.10
N ARG A 6 17.16 6.78 -18.32
CA ARG A 6 16.58 5.45 -18.53
C ARG A 6 17.59 4.33 -18.26
N SER A 7 18.87 4.55 -18.60
CA SER A 7 19.94 3.58 -18.36
C SER A 7 20.34 3.49 -16.88
N ALA A 8 20.33 4.61 -16.15
CA ALA A 8 20.63 4.61 -14.72
C ALA A 8 19.56 3.84 -13.90
N LEU A 9 18.28 4.01 -14.24
CA LEU A 9 17.19 3.27 -13.60
C LEU A 9 17.21 1.78 -13.97
N ALA A 10 17.51 1.43 -15.22
CA ALA A 10 17.69 0.04 -15.62
C ALA A 10 18.86 -0.62 -14.87
N GLY A 11 19.98 0.09 -14.69
CA GLY A 11 21.13 -0.36 -13.91
C GLY A 11 20.82 -0.55 -12.43
N LEU A 12 20.07 0.38 -11.82
CA LEU A 12 19.60 0.25 -10.44
C LEU A 12 18.66 -0.93 -10.27
N PHE A 13 17.78 -1.18 -11.24
CA PHE A 13 16.85 -2.31 -11.23
C PHE A 13 17.59 -3.65 -11.38
N LEU A 14 18.62 -3.70 -12.24
CA LEU A 14 19.52 -4.83 -12.38
C LEU A 14 20.33 -5.10 -11.11
N LEU A 15 20.79 -4.04 -10.43
CA LEU A 15 21.46 -4.15 -9.13
C LEU A 15 20.52 -4.68 -8.04
N LEU A 16 19.28 -4.19 -7.99
CA LEU A 16 18.25 -4.66 -7.05
C LEU A 16 17.86 -6.12 -7.32
N ALA A 17 17.63 -6.47 -8.59
CA ALA A 17 17.32 -7.84 -9.00
C ALA A 17 18.48 -8.80 -8.72
N GLY A 18 19.72 -8.36 -8.97
CA GLY A 18 20.92 -9.13 -8.69
C GLY A 18 21.15 -9.33 -7.18
N ALA A 19 20.96 -8.29 -6.38
CA ALA A 19 21.03 -8.39 -4.92
C ALA A 19 19.94 -9.33 -4.36
N LEU A 20 18.75 -9.32 -4.97
CA LEU A 20 17.66 -10.25 -4.66
C LEU A 20 18.01 -11.71 -5.01
N MET A 21 18.61 -11.96 -6.18
CA MET A 21 19.13 -13.31 -6.53
C MET A 21 20.28 -13.76 -5.62
N LEU A 22 20.99 -12.82 -4.99
CA LEU A 22 22.03 -13.15 -4.01
C LEU A 22 21.43 -13.52 -2.64
N LEU A 23 20.30 -12.92 -2.26
CA LEU A 23 19.52 -13.32 -1.08
C LEU A 23 18.80 -14.66 -1.26
N ASP A 24 18.38 -14.97 -2.50
CA ASP A 24 17.73 -16.23 -2.90
C ASP A 24 18.51 -17.46 -2.42
N ARG A 25 19.83 -17.43 -2.67
CA ARG A 25 20.75 -18.52 -2.35
C ARG A 25 20.82 -18.87 -0.86
N ARG A 26 20.31 -18.02 0.03
CA ARG A 26 20.37 -18.20 1.49
C ARG A 26 19.08 -18.78 2.09
N TYR A 27 17.93 -18.76 1.40
CA TYR A 27 16.64 -19.18 1.97
C TYR A 27 15.80 -20.00 0.95
N PRO A 28 15.81 -21.34 1.02
CA PRO A 28 15.23 -22.22 -0.01
C PRO A 28 13.68 -22.28 -0.07
N ASP A 29 12.95 -21.51 0.74
CA ASP A 29 11.47 -21.44 0.72
C ASP A 29 10.94 -20.49 -0.37
N PHE A 30 11.31 -20.78 -1.63
CA PHE A 30 11.21 -19.86 -2.77
C PHE A 30 9.81 -19.60 -3.32
N LEU A 31 8.83 -20.42 -2.94
CA LEU A 31 7.43 -20.32 -3.40
C LEU A 31 6.55 -19.55 -2.42
N THR A 32 7.13 -18.64 -1.63
CA THR A 32 6.31 -17.77 -0.80
C THR A 32 5.54 -16.78 -1.67
N PRO A 33 4.28 -16.44 -1.32
CA PRO A 33 3.47 -15.48 -2.10
C PRO A 33 4.18 -14.15 -2.38
N GLY A 34 5.11 -13.74 -1.51
CA GLY A 34 5.90 -12.52 -1.69
C GLY A 34 6.84 -12.55 -2.91
N THR A 35 7.47 -13.69 -3.21
CA THR A 35 8.38 -13.80 -4.39
C THR A 35 7.58 -13.75 -5.68
N LEU A 36 6.39 -14.36 -5.72
CA LEU A 36 5.49 -14.31 -6.88
C LEU A 36 4.99 -12.87 -7.14
N ILE A 37 4.57 -12.15 -6.09
CA ILE A 37 4.15 -10.75 -6.21
C ILE A 37 5.30 -9.87 -6.69
N LEU A 38 6.51 -10.09 -6.15
CA LEU A 38 7.71 -9.36 -6.55
C LEU A 38 8.08 -9.62 -8.02
N ALA A 39 8.12 -10.90 -8.43
CA ALA A 39 8.44 -11.28 -9.80
C ALA A 39 7.40 -10.74 -10.80
N LEU A 40 6.11 -10.79 -10.44
CA LEU A 40 5.04 -10.20 -11.22
C LEU A 40 5.19 -8.68 -11.32
N GLY A 41 5.53 -8.01 -10.22
CA GLY A 41 5.83 -6.59 -10.18
C GLY A 41 6.98 -6.22 -11.10
N VAL A 42 8.10 -6.94 -11.03
CA VAL A 42 9.28 -6.76 -11.90
C VAL A 42 8.89 -6.91 -13.36
N ALA A 43 8.13 -7.96 -13.70
CA ALA A 43 7.69 -8.21 -15.07
C ALA A 43 6.76 -7.09 -15.59
N LEU A 44 5.84 -6.60 -14.75
CA LEU A 44 4.93 -5.50 -15.09
C LEU A 44 5.66 -4.16 -15.20
N SER A 45 6.59 -3.84 -14.30
CA SER A 45 7.45 -2.65 -14.37
C SER A 45 8.28 -2.66 -15.66
N TYR A 46 8.87 -3.81 -16.00
CA TYR A 46 9.65 -3.95 -17.23
C TYR A 46 8.79 -3.73 -18.47
N ARG A 47 7.61 -4.35 -18.53
CA ARG A 47 6.64 -4.15 -19.62
C ARG A 47 6.17 -2.71 -19.72
N GLY A 48 5.92 -2.05 -18.60
CA GLY A 48 5.49 -0.66 -18.58
C GLY A 48 6.55 0.33 -19.04
N LEU A 49 7.83 -0.01 -18.83
CA LEU A 49 8.95 0.80 -19.29
C LEU A 49 9.15 0.65 -20.81
N ALA A 50 8.83 -0.55 -21.34
CA ALA A 50 9.05 -0.90 -22.75
C ALA A 50 7.87 -0.58 -23.68
N ARG A 51 6.63 -0.68 -23.20
CA ARG A 51 5.41 -0.53 -24.03
C ARG A 51 4.45 0.53 -23.52
N ASP A 52 4.02 0.41 -22.27
CA ASP A 52 2.87 1.19 -21.76
C ASP A 52 3.13 1.82 -20.39
N ARG A 53 3.24 3.16 -20.38
CA ARG A 53 3.48 3.93 -19.14
C ARG A 53 2.37 3.76 -18.09
N SER A 54 1.16 3.36 -18.49
CA SER A 54 0.05 3.06 -17.58
C SER A 54 0.31 1.85 -16.68
N THR A 55 1.13 0.89 -17.15
CA THR A 55 1.47 -0.34 -16.39
C THR A 55 2.69 -0.16 -15.46
N LEU A 56 3.39 0.98 -15.56
CA LEU A 56 4.50 1.31 -14.65
C LEU A 56 4.05 1.47 -13.21
N PHE A 57 2.92 2.14 -12.99
CA PHE A 57 2.39 2.37 -11.64
C PHE A 57 2.11 1.07 -10.89
N PRO A 58 1.26 0.15 -11.39
CA PRO A 58 1.02 -1.12 -10.69
C PRO A 58 2.29 -1.96 -10.59
N GLY A 59 3.18 -1.93 -11.60
CA GLY A 59 4.47 -2.63 -11.53
C GLY A 59 5.32 -2.17 -10.35
N VAL A 60 5.61 -0.86 -10.27
CA VAL A 60 6.45 -0.29 -9.18
C VAL A 60 5.81 -0.55 -7.82
N PHE A 61 4.49 -0.40 -7.72
CA PHE A 61 3.76 -0.72 -6.49
C PHE A 61 3.93 -2.19 -6.09
N LEU A 62 3.75 -3.15 -7.01
CA LEU A 62 3.93 -4.58 -6.72
C LEU A 62 5.37 -4.91 -6.33
N VAL A 63 6.37 -4.31 -7.00
CA VAL A 63 7.78 -4.51 -6.64
C VAL A 63 8.04 -4.05 -5.21
N LEU A 64 7.62 -2.84 -4.87
CA LEU A 64 7.84 -2.29 -3.53
C LEU A 64 7.05 -3.05 -2.46
N ALA A 65 5.82 -3.48 -2.76
CA ALA A 65 5.00 -4.30 -1.86
C ALA A 65 5.60 -5.70 -1.63
N GLY A 66 6.05 -6.38 -2.70
CA GLY A 66 6.73 -7.66 -2.60
C GLY A 66 8.05 -7.55 -1.84
N LEU A 67 8.80 -6.47 -2.06
CA LEU A 67 10.05 -6.20 -1.36
C LEU A 67 9.79 -5.98 0.13
N ALA A 68 8.81 -5.15 0.48
CA ALA A 68 8.42 -4.91 1.87
C ALA A 68 7.98 -6.20 2.59
N TRP A 69 7.21 -7.06 1.91
CA TRP A 69 6.83 -8.37 2.43
C TRP A 69 8.04 -9.26 2.69
N MET A 70 9.01 -9.28 1.77
CA MET A 70 10.23 -10.06 1.91
C MET A 70 11.08 -9.55 3.07
N LEU A 71 11.25 -8.23 3.21
CA LEU A 71 11.95 -7.63 4.35
C LEU A 71 11.27 -7.95 5.69
N HIS A 72 9.94 -8.01 5.71
CA HIS A 72 9.19 -8.45 6.88
C HIS A 72 9.47 -9.92 7.23
N ARG A 73 9.51 -10.81 6.23
CA ARG A 73 9.83 -12.24 6.43
C ARG A 73 11.25 -12.50 6.93
N VAL A 74 12.21 -11.71 6.48
CA VAL A 74 13.61 -11.79 6.94
C VAL A 74 13.78 -11.22 8.36
N GLY A 75 12.74 -10.62 8.94
CA GLY A 75 12.78 -10.03 10.29
C GLY A 75 13.51 -8.68 10.33
N ILE A 76 13.81 -8.07 9.19
CA ILE A 76 14.42 -6.73 9.13
C ILE A 76 13.39 -5.68 9.56
N ILE A 77 12.13 -5.87 9.15
CA ILE A 77 11.03 -4.99 9.51
C ILE A 77 9.98 -5.78 10.29
N GLU A 78 9.91 -5.56 11.59
CA GLU A 78 8.88 -6.11 12.46
C GLU A 78 7.61 -5.25 12.39
N VAL A 79 6.79 -5.51 11.37
CA VAL A 79 5.50 -4.86 11.17
C VAL A 79 4.42 -5.83 11.64
N SER A 80 3.62 -5.46 12.64
CA SER A 80 2.44 -6.27 12.96
C SER A 80 1.41 -6.16 11.83
N GLY A 81 0.51 -7.13 11.69
CA GLY A 81 -0.46 -7.16 10.57
C GLY A 81 -1.27 -5.86 10.40
N TRP A 82 -1.60 -5.18 11.51
CA TRP A 82 -2.30 -3.89 11.49
C TRP A 82 -1.44 -2.71 11.01
N GLN A 83 -0.12 -2.79 11.21
CA GLN A 83 0.82 -1.77 10.73
C GLN A 83 1.22 -1.96 9.27
N PHE A 84 0.79 -3.07 8.65
CA PHE A 84 1.05 -3.31 7.24
C PHE A 84 0.32 -2.30 6.35
N TRP A 85 -0.86 -1.82 6.75
CA TRP A 85 -1.61 -0.83 5.97
C TRP A 85 -0.92 0.53 5.84
N PRO A 86 -0.46 1.19 6.92
CA PRO A 86 0.36 2.41 6.81
C PRO A 86 1.57 2.24 5.90
N LEU A 87 2.23 1.08 5.96
CA LEU A 87 3.36 0.76 5.08
C LEU A 87 2.94 0.73 3.61
N LEU A 88 1.79 0.13 3.28
CA LEU A 88 1.24 0.16 1.92
C LEU A 88 0.94 1.58 1.44
N VAL A 89 0.46 2.47 2.33
CA VAL A 89 0.23 3.89 1.99
C VAL A 89 1.56 4.58 1.63
N VAL A 90 2.64 4.31 2.38
CA VAL A 90 3.97 4.81 2.06
C VAL A 90 4.45 4.28 0.71
N ILE A 91 4.34 2.97 0.48
CA ILE A 91 4.71 2.30 -0.79
C ILE A 91 3.94 2.90 -1.98
N LEU A 92 2.65 3.18 -1.80
CA LEU A 92 1.81 3.82 -2.80
C LEU A 92 2.31 5.24 -3.10
N GLY A 93 2.64 6.02 -2.06
CA GLY A 93 3.21 7.35 -2.21
C GLY A 93 4.57 7.36 -2.93
N ILE A 94 5.46 6.42 -2.59
CA ILE A 94 6.75 6.23 -3.30
C ILE A 94 6.49 5.91 -4.77
N SER A 95 5.50 5.06 -5.06
CA SER A 95 5.14 4.69 -6.43
C SER A 95 4.71 5.92 -7.26
N PHE A 96 3.97 6.85 -6.66
CA PHE A 96 3.61 8.14 -7.29
C PHE A 96 4.83 9.05 -7.52
N VAL A 97 5.76 9.13 -6.56
CA VAL A 97 6.99 9.91 -6.69
C VAL A 97 7.87 9.37 -7.81
N VAL A 98 8.05 8.04 -7.88
CA VAL A 98 8.79 7.37 -8.95
C VAL A 98 8.14 7.63 -10.31
N LEU A 99 6.81 7.55 -10.40
CA LEU A 99 6.09 7.83 -11.64
C LEU A 99 6.32 9.27 -12.12
N SER A 100 6.28 10.24 -11.21
CA SER A 100 6.53 11.64 -11.57
C SER A 100 7.97 11.93 -11.95
N ALA A 101 8.94 11.23 -11.33
CA ALA A 101 10.35 11.34 -11.71
C ALA A 101 10.62 10.82 -13.14
N ILE A 102 9.81 9.87 -13.61
CA ILE A 102 9.85 9.31 -14.97
C ILE A 102 9.06 10.18 -15.95
N ASP A 103 7.92 10.75 -15.53
CA ASP A 103 7.02 11.53 -16.36
C ASP A 103 6.69 12.92 -15.73
N PRO A 104 7.56 13.93 -15.94
CA PRO A 104 7.45 15.24 -15.28
C PRO A 104 6.20 16.04 -15.69
N ASP A 105 5.58 15.71 -16.83
CA ASP A 105 4.37 16.38 -17.32
C ASP A 105 3.17 16.15 -16.39
N ARG A 106 3.21 15.13 -15.53
CA ARG A 106 2.19 14.87 -14.50
C ARG A 106 2.48 15.65 -13.21
N ARG A 107 2.52 16.98 -13.30
CA ARG A 107 2.90 17.89 -12.18
C ARG A 107 2.09 17.70 -10.88
N GLY A 108 0.85 17.17 -10.96
CA GLY A 108 0.03 16.88 -9.77
C GLY A 108 0.42 15.62 -8.98
N THR A 109 1.24 14.74 -9.54
CA THR A 109 1.52 13.42 -8.93
C THR A 109 2.60 13.45 -7.85
N LEU A 110 3.54 14.41 -7.88
CA LEU A 110 4.53 14.62 -6.81
C LEU A 110 3.89 15.05 -5.51
N ALA A 111 2.99 16.03 -5.57
CA ALA A 111 2.28 16.51 -4.39
C ALA A 111 1.45 15.38 -3.76
N ALA A 112 0.71 14.63 -4.58
CA ALA A 112 -0.02 13.45 -4.12
C ALA A 112 0.92 12.42 -3.48
N GLY A 113 2.03 12.06 -4.14
CA GLY A 113 3.01 11.11 -3.60
C GLY A 113 3.62 11.57 -2.28
N ALA A 114 4.01 12.85 -2.17
CA ALA A 114 4.56 13.43 -0.96
C ALA A 114 3.56 13.44 0.19
N ILE A 115 2.29 13.81 -0.08
CA ILE A 115 1.22 13.76 0.91
C ILE A 115 1.01 12.32 1.37
N LEU A 116 0.94 11.34 0.46
CA LEU A 116 0.76 9.93 0.82
C LEU A 116 1.91 9.42 1.69
N ILE A 117 3.16 9.74 1.34
CA ILE A 117 4.33 9.37 2.14
C ILE A 117 4.25 10.01 3.52
N ALA A 118 3.98 11.32 3.59
CA ALA A 118 3.86 12.05 4.85
C ALA A 118 2.74 11.48 5.73
N THR A 119 1.58 11.17 5.15
CA THR A 119 0.46 10.52 5.84
C THR A 119 0.87 9.14 6.34
N GLY A 120 1.41 8.28 5.49
CA GLY A 120 1.83 6.93 5.89
C GLY A 120 2.90 6.93 6.99
N LEU A 121 3.88 7.84 6.90
CA LEU A 121 4.89 8.03 7.93
C LEU A 121 4.29 8.57 9.23
N THR A 122 3.33 9.50 9.16
CA THR A 122 2.61 10.00 10.34
C THR A 122 1.85 8.85 11.02
N PHE A 123 1.18 8.00 10.26
CA PHE A 123 0.51 6.81 10.81
C PHE A 123 1.49 5.84 11.48
N LEU A 124 2.66 5.60 10.87
CA LEU A 124 3.71 4.76 11.45
C LEU A 124 4.32 5.37 12.71
N TYR A 125 4.51 6.69 12.74
CA TYR A 125 5.07 7.41 13.88
C TYR A 125 4.10 7.45 15.06
N PHE A 126 2.83 7.79 14.81
CA PHE A 126 1.77 7.83 15.81
C PHE A 126 1.10 6.47 16.05
N ARG A 127 1.81 5.37 15.75
CA ARG A 127 1.32 3.99 15.87
C ARG A 127 0.58 3.74 17.19
N ARG A 128 1.20 4.11 18.32
CA ARG A 128 0.63 3.84 19.65
C ARG A 128 -0.70 4.57 19.89
N PHE A 129 -0.86 5.76 19.33
CA PHE A 129 -2.09 6.54 19.43
C PHE A 129 -3.21 5.96 18.56
N TRP A 130 -2.87 5.51 17.34
CA TRP A 130 -3.82 4.85 16.45
C TRP A 130 -4.29 3.50 16.99
N ASP A 131 -3.38 2.70 17.54
CA ASP A 131 -3.72 1.41 18.16
C ASP A 131 -4.76 1.59 19.28
N GLU A 132 -4.61 2.65 20.09
CA GLU A 132 -5.55 3.00 21.16
C GLU A 132 -6.92 3.45 20.61
N ILE A 133 -6.96 4.34 19.61
CA ILE A 133 -8.22 4.77 18.99
C ILE A 133 -8.96 3.59 18.36
N VAL A 134 -8.26 2.73 17.61
CA VAL A 134 -8.85 1.57 16.96
C VAL A 134 -9.39 0.59 18.00
N PHE A 135 -8.64 0.36 19.09
CA PHE A 135 -9.10 -0.49 20.18
C PHE A 135 -10.40 0.02 20.81
N TRP A 136 -10.48 1.31 21.14
CA TRP A 136 -11.71 1.92 21.67
C TRP A 136 -12.85 1.91 20.64
N GLY A 137 -12.55 2.20 19.37
CA GLY A 137 -13.51 2.17 18.27
C GLY A 137 -14.13 0.79 18.05
N LEU A 138 -13.31 -0.26 17.97
CA LEU A 138 -13.76 -1.65 17.83
C LEU A 138 -14.58 -2.11 19.04
N ARG A 139 -14.23 -1.65 20.25
CA ARG A 139 -14.97 -1.96 21.47
C ARG A 139 -16.34 -1.28 21.52
N LEU A 140 -16.46 -0.07 20.98
CA LEU A 140 -17.70 0.73 20.98
C LEU A 140 -18.59 0.46 19.75
N TRP A 141 -18.02 -0.08 18.67
CA TRP A 141 -18.74 -0.37 17.43
C TRP A 141 -19.96 -1.30 17.63
N PRO A 142 -19.89 -2.40 18.40
CA PRO A 142 -21.06 -3.23 18.70
C PRO A 142 -22.18 -2.43 19.38
N LEU A 143 -21.85 -1.53 20.32
CA LEU A 143 -22.85 -0.68 20.96
C LEU A 143 -23.50 0.28 19.97
N LEU A 144 -22.73 0.87 19.06
CA LEU A 144 -23.26 1.73 18.00
C LEU A 144 -24.22 0.95 17.08
N LEU A 145 -23.88 -0.28 16.71
CA LEU A 145 -24.75 -1.14 15.90
C LEU A 145 -26.04 -1.49 16.63
N VAL A 146 -25.97 -1.83 17.91
CA VAL A 146 -27.16 -2.10 18.74
C VAL A 146 -28.04 -0.85 18.83
N GLY A 147 -27.45 0.31 19.11
CA GLY A 147 -28.17 1.58 19.19
C GLY A 147 -28.82 1.97 17.85
N LEU A 148 -28.10 1.81 16.74
CA LEU A 148 -28.61 2.05 15.38
C LEU A 148 -29.75 1.09 15.03
N GLY A 149 -29.62 -0.18 15.39
CA GLY A 149 -30.67 -1.19 15.23
C GLY A 149 -31.92 -0.83 16.02
N LEU A 150 -31.77 -0.44 17.28
CA LEU A 150 -32.87 -0.01 18.14
C LEU A 150 -33.58 1.23 17.57
N TYR A 151 -32.79 2.22 17.10
CA TYR A 151 -33.30 3.43 16.48
C TYR A 151 -34.17 3.13 15.23
N LEU A 152 -33.72 2.20 14.38
CA LEU A 152 -34.47 1.78 13.20
C LEU A 152 -35.80 1.10 13.55
N ILE A 153 -35.84 0.29 14.59
CA ILE A 153 -37.06 -0.37 15.08
C ILE A 153 -38.06 0.68 15.56
N ILE A 154 -37.62 1.61 16.42
CA ILE A 154 -38.48 2.67 16.97
C ILE A 154 -39.05 3.55 15.85
N LYS A 155 -38.21 3.91 14.88
CA LYS A 155 -38.62 4.71 13.72
C LYS A 155 -39.67 4.00 12.88
N THR A 156 -39.52 2.69 12.67
CA THR A 156 -40.48 1.86 11.93
C THR A 156 -41.82 1.77 12.66
N VAL A 157 -41.82 1.47 13.96
CA VAL A 157 -43.05 1.38 14.77
C VAL A 157 -43.81 2.70 14.82
N ARG A 158 -43.10 3.85 14.89
CA ARG A 158 -43.75 5.18 14.86
C ARG A 158 -44.42 5.49 13.53
N ARG A 159 -43.88 5.02 12.40
CA ARG A 159 -44.49 5.22 11.07
C ARG A 159 -45.72 4.37 10.84
N SER A 160 -45.85 3.25 11.56
CA SER A 160 -46.98 2.32 11.43
C SER A 160 -48.21 2.69 12.27
N ARG A 161 -48.22 3.82 12.99
CA ARG A 161 -49.46 4.28 13.66
C ARG A 161 -50.40 4.87 12.60
N PRO A 162 -51.53 4.21 12.27
CA PRO A 162 -52.50 4.77 11.34
C PRO A 162 -53.11 6.02 11.98
N ARG A 163 -53.28 7.08 11.19
CA ARG A 163 -54.21 8.17 11.54
C ARG A 163 -55.56 7.50 11.81
N ARG A 164 -55.96 7.44 13.08
CA ARG A 164 -57.32 7.06 13.42
C ARG A 164 -58.25 8.12 12.82
N PRO A 165 -59.32 7.73 12.11
CA PRO A 165 -60.34 8.65 11.62
C PRO A 165 -61.04 9.37 12.78
#